data_AF-A0A2G1WPE4-F1
#
_entry.id   AF-A0A2G1WPE4-F1
#
_cell.length_a   1.000
_cell.length_b   1.000
_cell.length_c   1.000
_cell.angle_alpha   90.00
_cell.angle_beta   90.00
_cell.angle_gamma   90.00
#
_symmetry.space_group_name_H-M   'P 1'
#
loop_
_entity.id
_entity.type
_entity.pdbx_description
1 polymer ?
#
loop_
_entity_poly.entity_id
_entity_poly.type
_entity_poly.pdbx_seq_one_letter_code
_entity_poly.pdbx_strand_id
1 'polypeptide(L)'
;MDTVGAAALGWRLAVAAVAVAGPTLLYLGLWRLLEWLRDDALIERLAAREAVERPRPAAADVLAAATSGVDDRRCPTCGTVAVAGETECRECRRPIEGNE
;
A
#
# COMPACT_ATOMS: atom_id res chain seq x y z
N MET A 1 50.14 -33.02 -8.23
CA MET A 1 48.84 -32.37 -8.44
C MET A 1 49.11 -30.93 -8.77
N ASP A 2 48.89 -30.53 -10.01
CA ASP A 2 49.23 -29.18 -10.48
C ASP A 2 48.32 -28.16 -9.81
N THR A 3 48.91 -27.32 -8.96
CA THR A 3 48.21 -26.31 -8.16
C THR A 3 47.43 -25.32 -9.03
N VAL A 4 47.95 -25.04 -10.22
CA VAL A 4 47.31 -24.19 -11.24
C VAL A 4 46.01 -24.84 -11.76
N GLY A 5 46.01 -26.16 -11.98
CA GLY A 5 44.83 -26.90 -12.42
C GLY A 5 43.74 -26.95 -11.35
N ALA A 6 44.14 -27.19 -10.09
CA ALA A 6 43.23 -27.17 -8.95
C ALA A 6 42.59 -25.79 -8.74
N ALA A 7 43.39 -24.72 -8.86
CA ALA A 7 42.89 -23.35 -8.72
C ALA A 7 41.89 -22.99 -9.84
N ALA A 8 42.19 -23.35 -11.10
CA ALA A 8 41.29 -23.11 -12.23
C ALA A 8 39.95 -23.84 -12.09
N LEU A 9 39.95 -25.07 -11.57
CA LEU A 9 38.73 -25.82 -11.30
C LEU A 9 37.93 -25.19 -10.15
N GLY A 10 38.60 -24.84 -9.06
CA GLY A 10 37.98 -24.18 -7.91
C GLY A 10 37.28 -22.87 -8.31
N TRP A 11 37.92 -22.06 -9.15
CA TRP A 11 37.33 -20.83 -9.68
C TRP A 11 36.05 -21.07 -10.47
N ARG A 12 36.04 -22.07 -11.38
CA ARG A 12 34.85 -22.42 -12.17
C ARG A 12 33.69 -22.89 -11.28
N LEU A 13 34.00 -23.68 -10.26
CA LEU A 13 32.99 -24.14 -9.29
C LEU A 13 32.44 -22.97 -8.47
N ALA A 14 33.28 -22.03 -8.06
CA ALA A 14 32.83 -20.82 -7.36
C ALA A 14 31.89 -19.98 -8.24
N VAL A 15 32.28 -19.73 -9.50
CA VAL A 15 31.43 -19.00 -10.47
C VAL A 15 30.10 -19.73 -10.68
N ALA A 16 30.12 -21.06 -10.86
CA ALA A 16 28.91 -21.86 -11.01
C ALA A 16 28.01 -21.79 -9.77
N ALA A 17 28.59 -21.89 -8.56
CA ALA A 17 27.86 -21.79 -7.31
C ALA A 17 27.21 -20.40 -7.16
N VAL A 18 27.93 -19.32 -7.48
CA VAL A 18 27.37 -17.96 -7.47
C VAL A 18 26.29 -17.78 -8.53
N ALA A 19 26.46 -18.33 -9.74
CA ALA A 19 25.45 -18.24 -10.79
C ALA A 19 24.14 -18.96 -10.41
N VAL A 20 24.23 -20.07 -9.66
CA VAL A 20 23.08 -20.86 -9.22
C VAL A 20 22.44 -20.30 -7.95
N ALA A 21 23.24 -20.05 -6.91
CA ALA A 21 22.74 -19.60 -5.62
C ALA A 21 22.50 -18.08 -5.56
N GLY A 22 23.22 -17.30 -6.38
CA GLY A 22 23.17 -15.84 -6.39
C GLY A 22 21.78 -15.27 -6.59
N PRO A 23 21.01 -15.68 -7.63
CA PRO A 23 19.65 -15.18 -7.84
C PRO A 23 18.74 -15.44 -6.63
N THR A 24 18.86 -16.62 -6.02
CA THR A 24 18.07 -17.02 -4.85
C THR A 24 18.45 -16.20 -3.62
N LEU A 25 19.74 -16.02 -3.35
CA LEU A 25 20.24 -15.20 -2.25
C LEU A 25 19.87 -13.72 -2.43
N LEU A 26 19.93 -13.21 -3.66
CA LEU A 26 19.54 -11.85 -3.99
C LEU A 26 18.03 -11.66 -3.78
N TYR A 27 17.22 -12.62 -4.21
CA TYR A 27 15.78 -12.62 -3.97
C TYR A 27 15.44 -12.64 -2.47
N LEU A 28 16.04 -13.55 -1.70
CA LEU A 28 15.84 -13.63 -0.25
C LEU A 28 16.33 -12.37 0.47
N GLY A 29 17.47 -11.82 0.03
CA GLY A 29 17.98 -10.55 0.55
C GLY A 29 17.03 -9.39 0.29
N LEU A 30 16.53 -9.27 -0.94
CA LEU A 30 15.54 -8.27 -1.32
C LEU A 30 14.24 -8.44 -0.51
N TRP A 31 13.74 -9.67 -0.41
CA TRP A 31 12.55 -9.98 0.38
C TRP A 31 12.70 -9.54 1.83
N ARG A 32 13.80 -9.94 2.48
CA ARG A 32 14.06 -9.60 3.88
C ARG A 32 14.30 -8.10 4.10
N LEU A 33 14.91 -7.41 3.13
CA LEU A 33 15.05 -5.96 3.13
C LEU A 33 13.69 -5.27 3.04
N LEU A 34 12.80 -5.75 2.17
CA LEU A 34 11.45 -5.22 2.04
C LEU A 34 10.61 -5.46 3.30
N GLU A 35 10.73 -6.63 3.93
CA GLU A 35 10.14 -6.91 5.23
C GLU A 35 10.66 -5.95 6.30
N TRP A 36 11.97 -5.75 6.36
CA TRP A 36 12.61 -4.83 7.30
C TRP A 36 12.14 -3.37 7.11
N LEU A 37 12.11 -2.89 5.87
CA LEU A 37 11.63 -1.54 5.55
C LEU A 37 10.14 -1.35 5.87
N ARG A 38 9.35 -2.42 5.86
CA ARG A 38 7.93 -2.37 6.19
C ARG A 38 7.67 -2.30 7.69
N ASP A 39 8.48 -2.97 8.51
CA ASP A 39 8.13 -3.20 9.93
C ASP A 39 8.62 -2.13 10.92
N ASP A 40 9.78 -1.51 10.74
CA ASP A 40 10.45 -0.90 11.91
C ASP A 40 9.93 0.48 12.35
N ALA A 41 9.18 1.21 11.51
CA ALA A 41 8.83 2.60 11.83
C ALA A 41 7.33 2.85 12.01
N LEU A 42 6.46 2.08 11.36
CA LEU A 42 5.01 2.25 11.44
C LEU A 42 4.40 1.44 12.59
N ILE A 43 4.87 0.22 12.82
CA ILE A 43 4.42 -0.62 13.93
C ILE A 43 4.86 -0.02 15.27
N GLU A 44 6.11 0.44 15.39
CA GLU A 44 6.60 1.04 16.63
C GLU A 44 5.80 2.30 17.01
N ARG A 45 5.37 3.09 16.02
CA ARG A 45 4.54 4.28 16.22
C ARG A 45 3.08 3.95 16.54
N LEU A 46 2.54 2.87 15.98
CA LEU A 46 1.20 2.37 16.32
C LEU A 46 1.20 1.74 17.71
N ALA A 47 2.20 0.94 18.05
CA ALA A 47 2.39 0.34 19.37
C ALA A 47 2.60 1.42 20.45
N ALA A 48 3.42 2.44 20.17
CA ALA A 48 3.60 3.58 21.08
C ALA A 48 2.33 4.43 21.22
N ARG A 49 1.49 4.54 20.19
CA ARG A 49 0.19 5.24 20.27
C ARG A 49 -0.88 4.42 20.97
N GLU A 50 -0.94 3.11 20.72
CA GLU A 50 -1.91 2.20 21.33
C GLU A 50 -1.61 1.98 22.82
N ALA A 51 -0.33 2.07 23.23
CA ALA A 51 0.07 2.09 24.64
C ALA A 51 -0.30 3.40 25.36
N VAL A 52 -0.56 4.50 24.63
CA VAL A 52 -0.82 5.83 25.22
C VAL A 52 -2.29 6.22 25.18
N GLU A 53 -3.07 5.83 24.17
CA GLU A 53 -4.50 6.10 24.18
C GLU A 53 -5.20 5.17 23.18
N ARG A 54 -6.26 4.45 23.61
CA ARG A 54 -7.25 3.91 22.68
C ARG A 54 -8.35 4.97 22.50
N PRO A 55 -8.23 5.94 21.56
CA PRO A 55 -9.44 6.55 21.06
C PRO A 55 -10.15 5.44 20.28
N ARG A 56 -11.25 4.93 20.83
CA ARG A 56 -12.18 4.08 20.07
C ARG A 56 -12.80 5.01 19.02
N PRO A 57 -12.43 4.96 17.74
CA PRO A 57 -13.25 5.62 16.74
C PRO A 57 -14.54 4.80 16.71
N ALA A 58 -15.68 5.43 17.01
CA ALA A 58 -16.92 4.76 16.70
C ALA A 58 -16.90 4.48 15.19
N ALA A 59 -17.45 3.35 14.73
CA ALA A 59 -17.56 3.09 13.30
C ALA A 59 -18.24 4.27 12.54
N ALA A 60 -19.03 5.07 13.26
CA ALA A 60 -19.61 6.34 12.83
C ALA A 60 -18.56 7.39 12.40
N ASP A 61 -17.41 7.49 13.06
CA ASP A 61 -16.37 8.48 12.75
C ASP A 61 -15.62 8.11 11.45
N VAL A 62 -15.44 6.81 11.23
CA VAL A 62 -14.84 6.27 10.00
C VAL A 62 -15.80 6.41 8.82
N LEU A 63 -17.10 6.18 9.08
CA LEU A 63 -18.16 6.39 8.09
C LEU A 63 -18.30 7.88 7.76
N ALA A 64 -18.30 8.77 8.76
CA ALA A 64 -18.37 10.22 8.56
C ALA A 64 -17.17 10.77 7.76
N ALA A 65 -15.96 10.26 8.00
CA ALA A 65 -14.78 10.61 7.21
C ALA A 65 -14.84 10.09 5.76
N ALA A 66 -15.47 8.93 5.55
CA ALA A 66 -15.68 8.38 4.21
C ALA A 66 -16.81 9.10 3.44
N THR A 67 -17.81 9.62 4.15
CA THR A 67 -18.98 10.29 3.56
C THR A 67 -18.87 11.81 3.53
N SER A 68 -17.81 12.42 4.07
CA SER A 68 -17.66 13.89 4.14
C SER A 68 -17.60 14.61 2.77
N GLY A 69 -17.57 13.86 1.67
CA GLY A 69 -17.69 14.37 0.30
C GLY A 69 -18.97 13.95 -0.43
N VAL A 70 -19.87 13.20 0.20
CA VAL A 70 -21.13 12.74 -0.39
C VAL A 70 -22.25 13.63 0.12
N ASP A 71 -22.86 14.38 -0.79
CA ASP A 71 -24.03 15.19 -0.46
C ASP A 71 -25.26 14.29 -0.58
N ASP A 72 -26.12 14.24 0.44
CA ASP A 72 -27.29 13.34 0.42
C ASP A 72 -28.37 13.77 -0.60
N ARG A 73 -28.12 14.89 -1.29
CA ARG A 73 -28.88 15.35 -2.45
C ARG A 73 -28.77 14.34 -3.58
N ARG A 74 -29.92 13.82 -4.04
CA ARG A 74 -29.99 12.95 -5.22
C ARG A 74 -30.34 13.75 -6.45
N CYS A 75 -29.76 13.38 -7.59
CA CYS A 75 -30.13 13.96 -8.87
C CYS A 75 -31.63 13.67 -9.14
N PRO A 76 -32.46 14.69 -9.44
CA PRO A 76 -33.89 14.47 -9.70
C PRO A 76 -34.16 13.70 -10.99
N THR A 77 -33.17 13.60 -11.88
CA THR A 77 -33.30 12.93 -13.19
C THR A 77 -32.88 11.46 -13.14
N CYS A 78 -31.72 11.14 -12.56
CA CYS A 78 -31.18 9.78 -12.56
C CYS A 78 -31.13 9.12 -11.18
N GLY A 79 -31.42 9.85 -10.10
CA GLY A 79 -31.43 9.32 -8.74
C GLY A 79 -30.05 9.09 -8.11
N THR A 80 -28.96 9.35 -8.85
CA THR A 80 -27.58 9.23 -8.35
C THR A 80 -27.31 10.25 -7.25
N VAL A 81 -26.57 9.84 -6.22
CA VAL A 81 -26.17 10.72 -5.10
C VAL A 81 -25.16 11.75 -5.59
N ALA A 82 -25.37 13.01 -5.24
CA ALA A 82 -24.50 14.12 -5.60
C ALA A 82 -23.22 14.10 -4.75
N VAL A 83 -22.11 14.53 -5.34
CA VAL A 83 -20.87 14.74 -4.59
C VAL A 83 -20.84 16.20 -4.16
N ALA A 84 -20.46 16.46 -2.91
CA ALA A 84 -20.48 17.78 -2.32
C ALA A 84 -19.63 18.77 -3.15
N GLY A 85 -20.26 19.84 -3.61
CA GLY A 85 -19.62 20.90 -4.42
C GLY A 85 -19.78 20.76 -5.94
N GLU A 86 -20.42 19.70 -6.45
CA GLU A 86 -20.71 19.57 -7.89
C GLU A 86 -22.06 20.24 -8.24
N THR A 87 -22.05 21.18 -9.19
CA THR A 87 -23.27 21.82 -9.71
C THR A 87 -23.98 20.98 -10.77
N GLU A 88 -23.32 19.95 -11.28
CA GLU A 88 -23.82 19.04 -12.31
C GLU A 88 -23.64 17.57 -11.89
N CYS A 89 -24.59 16.72 -12.24
CA CYS A 89 -24.50 15.29 -11.96
C CYS A 89 -23.48 14.61 -12.88
N ARG A 90 -22.55 13.81 -12.33
CA ARG A 90 -21.55 13.09 -13.13
C ARG A 90 -22.14 12.15 -14.19
N GLU A 91 -23.28 11.53 -13.89
CA GLU A 91 -23.86 10.49 -14.74
C GLU A 91 -24.64 11.10 -15.92
N CYS A 92 -25.58 12.00 -15.62
CA CYS A 92 -26.47 12.58 -16.63
C CYS A 92 -26.05 13.98 -17.10
N ARG A 93 -25.03 14.59 -16.48
CA ARG A 93 -24.54 15.96 -16.73
C ARG A 93 -25.66 17.01 -16.72
N ARG A 94 -26.67 16.78 -15.88
CA ARG A 94 -27.77 17.74 -15.63
C ARG A 94 -27.47 18.54 -14.36
N PRO A 95 -27.93 19.80 -14.27
CA PRO A 95 -27.75 20.60 -13.08
C PRO A 95 -28.44 19.95 -11.88
N ILE A 96 -27.76 19.94 -10.73
CA ILE A 96 -28.32 19.47 -9.46
C ILE A 96 -28.88 20.72 -8.78
N GLU A 97 -30.19 20.94 -8.88
CA GLU A 97 -30.85 22.09 -8.25
C GLU A 97 -30.67 22.01 -6.72
N GLY A 98 -29.86 22.91 -6.18
CA GLY A 98 -29.75 23.15 -4.75
C GLY A 98 -30.87 24.08 -4.33
N ASN A 99 -31.82 23.58 -3.56
CA ASN A 99 -32.85 24.43 -2.97
C ASN A 99 -32.21 25.18 -1.79
N GLU A 100 -31.97 26.48 -1.95
CA GLU A 100 -31.58 27.40 -0.87
C GLU A 100 -32.69 27.51 0.21
#